data_AF-A0A1Y3P0U1-F1
#
_entry.id   AF-A0A1Y3P0U1-F1
#
_cell.length_a   1.000
_cell.length_b   1.000
_cell.length_c   1.000
_cell.angle_alpha   90.00
_cell.angle_beta   90.00
_cell.angle_gamma   90.00
#
_symmetry.space_group_name_H-M   'P 1'
#
loop_
_entity.id
_entity.type
_entity.pdbx_description
1 polymer ?
#
loop_
_entity_poly.entity_id
_entity_poly.type
_entity_poly.pdbx_seq_one_letter_code
_entity_poly.pdbx_strand_id
1 'polypeptide(L)'
;EPTECTKQACVSGQYYYIDEAYYRCESSATLVPVMSRYCAYNENVIINFPLALTDEFPDKIKQAMEGIEKNNNSTAVVSRRGKNYLEAVSGIFTNCTYNVEETKSTFDLVCVNNYVAVDESTDEVKICSMEQLGYVECMEDEENPEKCNVSAALSRLSLSVMSVVMATLFCILFQYHN
;
A
#
# COMPACT_ATOMS: atom_id res chain seq x y z
N GLU A 1 33.63 -19.47 9.29
CA GLU A 1 32.80 -20.26 8.37
C GLU A 1 32.51 -19.42 7.14
N PRO A 2 32.52 -19.97 5.91
CA PRO A 2 32.07 -19.23 4.75
C PRO A 2 30.54 -19.12 4.79
N THR A 3 30.02 -17.89 4.72
CA THR A 3 28.58 -17.62 4.65
C THR A 3 28.05 -18.21 3.34
N GLU A 4 27.21 -19.24 3.42
CA GLU A 4 26.58 -19.83 2.24
C GLU A 4 25.43 -18.91 1.77
N CYS A 5 25.62 -18.23 0.64
CA CYS A 5 24.59 -17.39 0.06
C CYS A 5 23.57 -18.25 -0.69
N THR A 6 22.35 -18.32 -0.18
CA THR A 6 21.24 -19.00 -0.89
C THR A 6 20.60 -18.03 -1.86
N LYS A 7 20.57 -18.37 -3.16
CA LYS A 7 19.82 -17.60 -4.16
C LYS A 7 18.33 -17.72 -3.88
N GLN A 8 17.67 -16.58 -3.66
CA GLN A 8 16.21 -16.50 -3.59
C GLN A 8 15.61 -16.20 -4.97
N ALA A 9 14.43 -16.74 -5.21
CA ALA A 9 13.65 -16.56 -6.42
C ALA A 9 12.78 -15.30 -6.33
N CYS A 10 12.55 -14.69 -7.49
CA CYS A 10 11.62 -13.59 -7.67
C CYS A 10 10.46 -14.03 -8.58
N VAL A 11 9.36 -13.26 -8.57
CA VAL A 11 8.16 -13.57 -9.35
C VAL A 11 8.26 -12.91 -10.72
N SER A 12 8.33 -13.72 -11.77
CA SER A 12 8.42 -13.24 -13.15
C SER A 12 7.35 -12.19 -13.47
N GLY A 13 7.78 -11.08 -14.05
CA GLY A 13 6.93 -9.94 -14.44
C GLY A 13 6.66 -8.92 -13.33
N GLN A 14 6.94 -9.26 -12.06
CA GLN A 14 6.80 -8.32 -10.94
C GLN A 14 8.08 -7.52 -10.72
N TYR A 15 7.93 -6.43 -9.97
CA TYR A 15 9.00 -5.49 -9.68
C TYR A 15 9.48 -5.62 -8.24
N TYR A 16 10.70 -5.16 -7.99
CA TYR A 16 11.38 -5.21 -6.71
C TYR A 16 12.10 -3.89 -6.47
N TYR A 17 11.95 -3.32 -5.27
CA TYR A 17 12.68 -2.14 -4.83
C TYR A 17 13.86 -2.56 -3.97
N ILE A 18 15.08 -2.25 -4.42
CA ILE A 18 16.35 -2.64 -3.80
C ILE A 18 17.35 -1.50 -4.01
N ASP A 19 18.06 -1.07 -2.97
CA ASP A 19 19.11 -0.04 -3.07
C ASP A 19 18.64 1.23 -3.80
N GLU A 20 17.47 1.76 -3.42
CA GLU A 20 16.86 2.95 -4.03
C GLU A 20 16.55 2.87 -5.54
N ALA A 21 16.53 1.66 -6.10
CA ALA A 21 16.24 1.41 -7.51
C ALA A 21 15.18 0.33 -7.70
N TYR A 22 14.54 0.36 -8.87
CA TYR A 22 13.53 -0.62 -9.26
C TYR A 22 14.11 -1.64 -10.23
N TYR A 23 13.81 -2.91 -9.98
CA TYR A 23 14.18 -4.04 -10.81
C TYR A 23 12.95 -4.83 -11.22
N ARG A 24 12.93 -5.34 -12.45
CA ARG A 24 11.90 -6.27 -12.93
C ARG A 24 12.45 -7.69 -12.87
N CYS A 25 11.66 -8.62 -12.36
CA CYS A 25 12.03 -10.03 -12.37
C CYS A 25 11.70 -10.65 -13.73
N GLU A 26 12.70 -11.24 -14.38
CA GLU A 26 12.56 -12.02 -15.61
C GLU A 26 12.38 -13.52 -15.30
N SER A 27 12.04 -14.31 -16.32
CA SER A 27 11.66 -15.73 -16.21
C SER A 27 12.70 -16.64 -15.55
N SER A 28 13.98 -16.26 -15.51
CA SER A 28 15.08 -16.99 -14.87
C SER A 28 15.29 -16.63 -13.38
N ALA A 29 14.30 -15.99 -12.75
CA ALA A 29 14.45 -15.36 -11.42
C ALA A 29 15.66 -14.43 -11.38
N THR A 30 15.81 -13.62 -12.44
CA THR A 30 16.88 -12.63 -12.58
C THR A 30 16.26 -11.26 -12.49
N LEU A 31 16.80 -10.43 -11.61
CA LEU A 31 16.41 -9.03 -11.47
C LEU A 31 17.20 -8.20 -12.49
N VAL A 32 16.48 -7.48 -13.34
CA VAL A 32 17.06 -6.55 -14.32
C VAL A 32 16.61 -5.13 -13.99
N PRO A 33 17.46 -4.10 -14.12
CA PRO A 33 17.04 -2.72 -13.89
C PRO A 33 15.85 -2.35 -14.76
N VAL A 34 14.90 -1.60 -14.19
CA VAL A 34 13.76 -1.07 -14.95
C VAL A 34 14.27 -0.03 -15.95
N MET A 35 13.87 -0.21 -17.20
CA MET A 35 14.21 0.65 -18.33
C MET A 35 12.91 1.17 -18.95
N SER A 36 13.01 2.17 -19.84
CA SER A 36 11.86 2.73 -20.55
C SER A 36 10.92 1.67 -21.16
N ARG A 37 11.44 0.58 -21.72
CA ARG A 37 10.62 -0.51 -22.31
C ARG A 37 9.75 -1.29 -21.30
N TYR A 38 10.07 -1.19 -20.01
CA TYR A 38 9.31 -1.83 -18.91
C TYR A 38 8.41 -0.82 -18.19
N CYS A 39 8.37 0.42 -18.66
CA CYS A 39 7.71 1.52 -17.98
C CYS A 39 6.46 1.95 -18.74
N ALA A 40 5.35 1.27 -18.48
CA ALA A 40 4.05 1.64 -19.02
C ALA A 40 3.34 2.60 -18.05
N TYR A 41 2.87 3.73 -18.57
CA TYR A 41 2.29 4.78 -17.73
C TYR A 41 0.97 4.36 -17.08
N ASN A 42 0.03 3.78 -17.84
CA ASN A 42 -1.32 3.46 -17.34
C ASN A 42 -1.47 2.02 -16.82
N GLU A 43 -0.38 1.30 -16.58
CA GLU A 43 -0.44 -0.08 -16.12
C GLU A 43 -0.22 -0.17 -14.61
N ASN A 44 -1.11 -0.91 -13.94
CA ASN A 44 -0.92 -1.27 -12.55
C ASN A 44 0.05 -2.45 -12.46
N VAL A 45 1.09 -2.29 -11.64
CA VAL A 45 2.13 -3.29 -11.43
C VAL A 45 2.31 -3.61 -9.95
N ILE A 46 2.78 -4.81 -9.66
CA ILE A 46 3.14 -5.22 -8.30
C ILE A 46 4.61 -4.89 -8.08
N ILE A 47 4.89 -4.06 -7.06
CA ILE A 47 6.24 -3.80 -6.57
C ILE A 47 6.40 -4.45 -5.20
N ASN A 48 7.45 -5.25 -5.06
CA ASN A 48 7.81 -5.98 -3.85
C ASN A 48 8.96 -5.26 -3.13
N PHE A 49 8.86 -5.15 -1.82
CA PHE A 49 9.85 -4.59 -0.92
C PHE A 49 10.37 -5.72 -0.02
N PRO A 50 11.56 -6.30 -0.31
CA PRO A 50 12.10 -7.43 0.44
C PRO A 50 12.25 -7.12 1.92
N LEU A 51 11.74 -7.99 2.80
CA LEU A 51 11.80 -7.76 4.25
C LEU A 51 13.21 -7.62 4.81
N ALA A 52 14.19 -8.26 4.17
CA ALA A 52 15.61 -8.12 4.52
C ALA A 52 16.13 -6.68 4.40
N LEU A 53 15.43 -5.79 3.70
CA LEU A 53 15.81 -4.40 3.43
C LEU A 53 14.81 -3.40 4.04
N THR A 54 14.15 -3.77 5.15
CA THR A 54 13.09 -2.96 5.77
C THR A 54 13.56 -1.53 6.12
N ASP A 55 14.82 -1.36 6.51
CA ASP A 55 15.39 -0.06 6.85
C ASP A 55 15.44 0.90 5.66
N GLU A 56 15.53 0.39 4.44
CA GLU A 56 15.58 1.14 3.18
C GLU A 56 14.20 1.44 2.59
N PHE A 57 13.12 0.96 3.22
CA PHE A 57 11.79 1.17 2.69
C PHE A 57 11.46 2.67 2.64
N PRO A 58 10.81 3.14 1.56
CA PRO A 58 10.28 4.50 1.51
C PRO A 58 9.30 4.75 2.67
N ASP A 59 9.29 5.96 3.23
CA ASP A 59 8.45 6.30 4.40
C ASP A 59 6.97 5.97 4.20
N LYS A 60 6.45 6.17 2.98
CA LYS A 60 5.07 5.83 2.62
C LYS A 60 4.76 4.34 2.81
N ILE A 61 5.72 3.46 2.55
CA ILE A 61 5.58 2.02 2.75
C ILE A 61 5.62 1.68 4.24
N LYS A 62 6.56 2.26 5.00
CA LYS A 62 6.65 2.07 6.44
C LYS A 62 5.35 2.50 7.15
N GLN A 63 4.82 3.67 6.80
CA GLN A 63 3.55 4.19 7.33
C GLN A 63 2.37 3.29 6.97
N ALA A 64 2.29 2.77 5.73
CA ALA A 64 1.23 1.86 5.33
C ALA A 64 1.29 0.53 6.09
N MET A 65 2.49 -0.02 6.32
CA MET A 65 2.68 -1.23 7.12
C MET A 65 2.18 -1.04 8.56
N GLU A 66 2.57 0.04 9.21
CA GLU A 66 2.11 0.35 10.56
C GLU A 66 0.58 0.51 10.62
N GLY A 67 -0.02 1.14 9.60
CA GLY A 67 -1.46 1.30 9.50
C GLY A 67 -2.19 -0.04 9.39
N ILE A 68 -1.67 -0.98 8.59
CA ILE A 68 -2.27 -2.31 8.42
C ILE A 68 -2.20 -3.11 9.72
N GLU A 69 -1.06 -3.08 10.40
CA GLU A 69 -0.88 -3.79 11.67
C GLU A 69 -1.79 -3.23 12.76
N LYS A 70 -1.83 -1.89 12.91
CA LYS A 70 -2.59 -1.23 13.97
C LYS A 70 -4.10 -1.25 13.75
N ASN A 71 -4.56 -1.14 12.50
CA ASN A 71 -5.97 -0.89 12.21
C ASN A 71 -6.71 -2.14 11.75
N ASN A 72 -6.05 -3.03 11.00
CA ASN A 72 -6.72 -4.15 10.33
C ASN A 72 -6.38 -5.50 10.98
N ASN A 73 -5.56 -5.51 12.04
CA ASN A 73 -4.99 -6.71 12.65
C ASN A 73 -4.49 -7.72 11.58
N SER A 74 -3.76 -7.19 10.58
CA SER A 74 -3.35 -7.91 9.39
C SER A 74 -1.88 -7.63 9.09
N THR A 75 -1.34 -8.24 8.03
CA THR A 75 0.02 -8.01 7.57
C THR A 75 0.06 -7.69 6.08
N ALA A 76 0.92 -6.75 5.72
CA ALA A 76 1.22 -6.41 4.32
C ALA A 76 2.17 -7.44 3.66
N VAL A 77 2.75 -8.34 4.47
CA VAL A 77 3.72 -9.33 4.02
C VAL A 77 3.04 -10.40 3.19
N VAL A 78 3.57 -10.61 1.99
CA VAL A 78 3.17 -11.73 1.13
C VAL A 78 4.22 -12.83 1.29
N SER A 79 3.86 -13.90 1.98
CA SER A 79 4.67 -15.13 2.00
C SER A 79 4.11 -16.11 0.98
N ARG A 80 4.90 -16.42 -0.06
CA ARG A 80 4.50 -17.45 -1.03
C ARG A 80 4.80 -18.84 -0.47
N ARG A 81 3.93 -19.81 -0.76
CA ARG A 81 4.17 -21.23 -0.43
C ARG A 81 5.37 -21.76 -1.22
N GLY A 82 6.54 -21.69 -0.61
CA GLY A 82 7.81 -22.20 -1.15
C GLY A 82 8.98 -21.44 -0.53
N LYS A 83 9.84 -22.14 0.23
CA LYS A 83 10.95 -21.58 1.04
C LYS A 83 12.01 -20.78 0.26
N ASN A 84 11.86 -20.68 -1.06
CA ASN A 84 12.88 -20.11 -1.94
C ASN A 84 12.51 -18.73 -2.48
N TYR A 85 11.32 -18.19 -2.23
CA TYR A 85 10.95 -16.85 -2.70
C TYR A 85 11.29 -15.78 -1.66
N LEU A 86 11.64 -14.57 -2.14
CA LEU A 86 11.81 -13.40 -1.28
C LEU A 86 10.50 -13.10 -0.52
N GLU A 87 10.57 -13.12 0.80
CA GLU A 87 9.51 -12.55 1.64
C GLU A 87 9.53 -11.03 1.49
N ALA A 88 8.38 -10.45 1.17
CA ALA A 88 8.30 -9.04 0.83
C ALA A 88 6.96 -8.44 1.24
N VAL A 89 6.98 -7.13 1.50
CA VAL A 89 5.78 -6.30 1.48
C VAL A 89 5.46 -5.98 0.03
N SER A 90 4.22 -6.18 -0.40
CA SER A 90 3.81 -5.93 -1.79
C SER A 90 2.86 -4.75 -1.87
N GLY A 91 2.99 -3.94 -2.90
CA GLY A 91 2.04 -2.88 -3.22
C GLY A 91 1.73 -2.79 -4.71
N ILE A 92 0.59 -2.20 -5.03
CA ILE A 92 0.20 -1.83 -6.39
C ILE A 92 0.66 -0.41 -6.67
N PHE A 93 1.27 -0.26 -7.83
CA PHE A 93 1.80 1.01 -8.32
C PHE A 93 1.36 1.24 -9.76
N THR A 94 1.30 2.51 -10.15
CA THR A 94 0.90 2.94 -11.48
C THR A 94 1.75 4.14 -11.92
N ASN A 95 1.44 4.76 -13.06
CA ASN A 95 2.09 5.97 -13.56
C ASN A 95 3.61 5.83 -13.60
N CYS A 96 4.12 4.74 -14.19
CA CYS A 96 5.55 4.60 -14.35
C CYS A 96 6.09 5.73 -15.22
N THR A 97 7.08 6.47 -14.73
CA THR A 97 7.84 7.43 -15.53
C THR A 97 9.32 7.07 -15.52
N TYR A 98 10.02 7.25 -16.63
CA TYR A 98 11.45 6.93 -16.76
C TYR A 98 12.22 8.19 -17.15
N ASN A 99 13.13 8.63 -16.28
CA ASN A 99 14.07 9.69 -16.57
C ASN A 99 15.29 9.09 -17.29
N VAL A 100 15.48 9.45 -18.56
CA VAL A 100 16.58 8.95 -19.41
C VAL A 100 17.93 9.49 -18.95
N GLU A 101 17.99 10.72 -18.45
CA GLU A 101 19.23 11.36 -18.02
C GLU A 101 19.75 10.74 -16.72
N GLU A 102 18.84 10.49 -15.77
CA GLU A 102 19.18 9.87 -14.48
C GLU A 102 19.15 8.34 -14.52
N THR A 103 18.64 7.76 -15.61
CA THR A 103 18.39 6.32 -15.77
C THR A 103 17.51 5.72 -14.66
N LYS A 104 16.60 6.53 -14.10
CA LYS A 104 15.75 6.19 -12.96
C LYS A 104 14.29 6.10 -13.35
N SER A 105 13.58 5.10 -12.83
CA SER A 105 12.12 5.01 -12.92
C SER A 105 11.47 5.47 -11.62
N THR A 106 10.31 6.11 -11.72
CA THR A 106 9.43 6.43 -10.58
C THR A 106 8.05 5.85 -10.82
N PHE A 107 7.34 5.61 -9.72
CA PHE A 107 6.00 5.03 -9.72
C PHE A 107 5.15 5.72 -8.67
N ASP A 108 3.84 5.82 -8.95
CA ASP A 108 2.86 6.30 -7.99
C ASP A 108 2.26 5.12 -7.23
N LEU A 109 2.23 5.22 -5.90
CA LEU A 109 1.60 4.22 -5.04
C LEU A 109 0.08 4.29 -5.20
N VAL A 110 -0.54 3.17 -5.57
CA VAL A 110 -1.99 3.00 -5.55
C VAL A 110 -2.43 2.51 -4.18
N CYS A 111 -1.90 1.36 -3.75
CA CYS A 111 -2.22 0.78 -2.45
C CYS A 111 -1.21 -0.30 -2.03
N VAL A 112 -1.13 -0.59 -0.73
CA VAL A 112 -0.30 -1.68 -0.18
C VAL A 112 -1.18 -2.88 0.13
N ASN A 113 -0.69 -4.10 -0.11
CA ASN A 113 -1.43 -5.33 0.13
C ASN A 113 -2.10 -5.35 1.52
N ASN A 114 -3.37 -5.78 1.57
CA ASN A 114 -4.20 -5.80 2.78
C ASN A 114 -4.47 -4.43 3.44
N TYR A 115 -4.10 -3.32 2.80
CA TYR A 115 -4.52 -1.99 3.25
C TYR A 115 -6.02 -1.81 3.02
N VAL A 116 -6.71 -1.33 4.04
CA VAL A 116 -8.15 -1.08 4.02
C VAL A 116 -8.40 0.42 4.07
N ALA A 117 -9.32 0.88 3.22
CA ALA A 117 -9.73 2.27 3.12
C ALA A 117 -11.25 2.36 2.95
N VAL A 118 -11.85 3.48 3.37
CA VAL A 118 -13.23 3.80 3.05
C VAL A 118 -13.24 4.61 1.75
N ASP A 119 -14.06 4.21 0.79
CA ASP A 119 -14.28 4.99 -0.43
C ASP A 119 -15.08 6.26 -0.09
N GLU A 120 -14.52 7.43 -0.41
CA GLU A 120 -15.14 8.71 -0.06
C GLU A 120 -16.45 9.00 -0.82
N SER A 121 -16.75 8.26 -1.89
CA SER A 121 -17.94 8.47 -2.73
C SER A 121 -19.06 7.47 -2.45
N THR A 122 -18.74 6.24 -2.07
CA THR A 122 -19.73 5.18 -1.81
C THR A 122 -19.87 4.82 -0.33
N ASP A 123 -19.01 5.34 0.55
CA ASP A 123 -18.89 4.95 1.96
C ASP A 123 -18.59 3.44 2.16
N GLU A 124 -18.20 2.74 1.10
CA GLU A 124 -17.88 1.32 1.14
C GLU A 124 -16.45 1.08 1.61
N VAL A 125 -16.26 0.03 2.41
CA VAL A 125 -14.93 -0.42 2.84
C VAL A 125 -14.28 -1.22 1.72
N LYS A 126 -13.08 -0.81 1.31
CA LYS A 126 -12.29 -1.45 0.26
C LYS A 126 -10.96 -1.94 0.79
N ILE A 127 -10.46 -3.05 0.23
CA ILE A 127 -9.18 -3.66 0.54
C ILE A 127 -8.30 -3.73 -0.72
N CYS A 128 -7.00 -3.48 -0.56
CA CYS A 128 -6.03 -3.62 -1.63
C CYS A 128 -5.72 -5.09 -1.92
N SER A 129 -6.02 -5.53 -3.14
CA SER A 129 -5.78 -6.90 -3.62
C SER A 129 -4.66 -6.93 -4.66
N MET A 130 -3.65 -7.78 -4.42
CA MET A 130 -2.59 -8.03 -5.39
C MET A 130 -3.08 -8.78 -6.62
N GLU A 131 -4.11 -9.62 -6.47
CA GLU A 131 -4.66 -10.43 -7.57
C GLU A 131 -5.46 -9.57 -8.55
N GLN A 132 -6.16 -8.56 -8.03
CA GLN A 132 -7.01 -7.65 -8.82
C GLN A 132 -6.29 -6.34 -9.18
N LEU A 133 -5.01 -6.20 -8.81
CA LEU A 133 -4.17 -5.03 -9.07
C LEU A 133 -4.83 -3.70 -8.64
N GLY A 134 -5.47 -3.68 -7.46
CA GLY A 134 -6.12 -2.47 -6.94
C GLY A 134 -7.05 -2.72 -5.76
N TYR A 135 -7.86 -1.72 -5.45
CA TYR A 135 -8.89 -1.80 -4.41
C TYR A 135 -10.12 -2.58 -4.88
N VAL A 136 -10.60 -3.47 -4.02
CA VAL A 136 -11.86 -4.22 -4.18
C VAL A 136 -12.69 -4.12 -2.92
N GLU A 137 -13.97 -4.48 -2.98
CA GLU A 137 -14.85 -4.55 -1.81
C GLU A 137 -14.23 -5.45 -0.71
N CYS A 138 -14.22 -4.96 0.53
CA CYS A 138 -13.72 -5.73 1.66
C CYS A 138 -14.82 -6.66 2.17
N MET A 139 -14.64 -7.96 1.96
CA MET A 139 -15.57 -8.99 2.45
C MET A 139 -15.14 -9.47 3.85
N GLU A 140 -16.12 -9.69 4.72
CA GLU A 140 -15.89 -10.28 6.04
C GLU A 140 -15.19 -11.63 5.92
N ASP A 141 -14.23 -11.86 6.81
CA ASP A 141 -13.37 -13.04 6.84
C ASP A 141 -13.59 -13.77 8.17
N GLU A 142 -14.16 -14.97 8.14
CA GLU A 142 -14.47 -15.74 9.35
C GLU A 142 -13.22 -16.06 10.18
N GLU A 143 -12.04 -16.16 9.54
CA GLU A 143 -10.77 -16.41 10.22
C GLU A 143 -10.17 -15.12 10.81
N ASN A 144 -10.55 -13.95 10.27
CA ASN A 144 -10.10 -12.64 10.75
C ASN A 144 -11.22 -11.58 10.62
N PRO A 145 -12.17 -11.54 11.57
CA PRO A 145 -13.32 -10.63 11.49
C PRO A 145 -12.92 -9.14 11.55
N GLU A 146 -11.74 -8.82 12.09
CA GLU A 146 -11.22 -7.45 12.19
C GLU A 146 -10.52 -6.98 10.90
N LYS A 147 -10.36 -7.85 9.89
CA LYS A 147 -9.62 -7.55 8.66
C LYS A 147 -10.18 -6.36 7.89
N CYS A 148 -11.51 -6.18 7.92
CA CYS A 148 -12.21 -5.08 7.26
C CYS A 148 -12.57 -3.94 8.23
N ASN A 149 -12.07 -3.97 9.47
CA ASN A 149 -12.32 -2.92 10.44
C ASN A 149 -11.39 -1.73 10.14
N VAL A 150 -11.94 -0.64 9.61
CA VAL A 150 -11.21 0.62 9.54
C VAL A 150 -11.32 1.25 10.90
N SER A 151 -10.28 1.14 11.73
CA SER A 151 -10.30 1.67 13.10
C SER A 151 -10.85 3.11 13.11
N ALA A 152 -11.87 3.34 13.92
CA ALA A 152 -12.72 4.54 13.92
C ALA A 152 -11.99 5.87 14.22
N ALA A 153 -10.67 5.86 14.37
CA ALA A 153 -9.84 7.06 14.54
C ALA A 153 -9.84 7.98 13.29
N LEU A 154 -10.22 7.44 12.13
CA LEU A 154 -10.47 8.21 10.89
C LEU A 154 -11.96 8.41 10.60
N SER A 155 -12.85 8.21 11.58
CA SER A 155 -14.21 8.74 11.45
C SER A 155 -14.11 10.26 11.38
N ARG A 156 -14.11 10.80 10.16
CA ARG A 156 -14.27 12.23 9.93
C ARG A 156 -15.62 12.57 10.56
N LEU A 157 -15.59 13.18 11.73
CA LEU A 157 -16.65 14.08 12.17
C LEU A 157 -16.78 15.13 11.08
N SER A 158 -17.64 14.88 10.10
CA SER A 158 -18.05 15.90 9.14
C SER A 158 -18.89 16.89 9.94
N LEU A 159 -18.22 17.85 10.54
CA LEU A 159 -18.87 19.02 11.13
C LEU A 159 -19.53 19.76 9.97
N SER A 160 -20.79 19.42 9.70
CA SER A 160 -21.63 20.16 8.78
C SER A 160 -21.57 21.65 9.16
N VAL A 161 -21.34 22.50 8.17
CA VAL A 161 -21.28 23.96 8.36
C VAL A 161 -22.57 24.46 9.04
N MET A 162 -23.71 23.82 8.77
CA MET A 162 -24.98 24.12 9.42
C MET A 162 -24.96 23.78 10.92
N SER A 163 -24.28 22.71 11.32
CA SER A 163 -24.12 22.34 12.73
C SER A 163 -23.29 23.37 13.49
N VAL A 164 -22.25 23.92 12.86
CA VAL A 164 -21.43 25.01 13.43
C VAL A 164 -22.22 26.32 13.54
N VAL A 165 -23.02 26.66 12.52
CA VAL A 165 -23.87 27.85 12.53
C VAL A 165 -24.97 27.76 13.60
N MET A 166 -25.59 26.59 13.75
CA MET A 166 -26.61 26.38 14.79
C MET A 166 -26.01 26.44 16.20
N ALA A 167 -24.83 25.84 16.41
CA ALA A 167 -24.13 25.91 17.70
C ALA A 167 -23.75 27.35 18.07
N THR A 168 -23.24 28.13 17.11
CA THR A 168 -22.90 29.55 17.35
C THR A 168 -24.13 30.41 17.64
N LEU A 169 -25.24 30.21 16.92
CA LEU A 169 -26.51 30.88 17.22
C LEU A 169 -27.05 30.54 18.61
N PHE A 170 -26.97 29.26 19.01
CA PHE A 170 -27.37 28.84 20.35
C PHE A 170 -26.52 29.48 21.45
N CYS A 171 -25.20 29.59 21.26
CA CYS A 171 -24.31 30.27 22.21
C CYS A 171 -24.63 31.77 22.33
N ILE A 172 -24.90 32.45 21.21
CA ILE A 172 -25.25 33.87 21.21
C ILE A 172 -26.59 34.10 21.93
N LEU A 173 -27.59 33.25 21.67
CA LEU A 173 -28.89 33.33 22.34
C LEU A 173 -28.79 33.08 23.85
N PHE A 174 -27.95 32.13 24.28
CA PHE A 174 -27.73 31.88 25.71
C PHE A 174 -27.00 33.02 26.42
N GLN A 175 -26.07 33.70 25.76
CA GLN A 175 -25.40 34.89 26.31
C GLN A 175 -26.31 36.11 26.40
N TYR A 176 -27.35 36.19 25.57
CA TYR A 176 -28.33 37.28 25.60
C TYR A 176 -29.45 37.08 26.63
N HIS A 177 -29.63 35.86 27.12
CA HIS A 177 -30.73 35.48 28.01
C HIS A 177 -30.32 35.35 29.49
N ASN A 178 -29.05 35.63 29.81
CA ASN A 178 -28.44 35.63 31.14
C ASN A 178 -27.91 37.04 31.47
#